data_AF-A0A0Q0ZTR2-F1
#
_entry.id   AF-A0A0Q0ZTR2-F1
#
_cell.length_a   1.000
_cell.length_b   1.000
_cell.length_c   1.000
_cell.angle_alpha   90.00
_cell.angle_beta   90.00
_cell.angle_gamma   90.00
#
_symmetry.space_group_name_H-M   'P 1'
#
loop_
_entity.id
_entity.type
_entity.pdbx_description
1 polymer ?
#
loop_
_entity_poly.entity_id
_entity_poly.type
_entity_poly.pdbx_seq_one_letter_code
_entity_poly.pdbx_strand_id
1 'polypeptide(L)'
;MKCIALTGIAPAVISEIKYGKPRTLELQSAHNIITLMGSKAGDCIFMTSVDLDDLSAGDAGIIVHVISITINMKRIVEFVNPLYYEERERMSARVQVKYMDSTIVREIEGKAWSEATVVEVIKGSCYHAG
;
A
#
# COMPACT_ATOMS: atom_id res chain seq x y z
N MET A 1 -12.65 -7.69 9.18
CA MET A 1 -12.94 -6.91 7.95
C MET A 1 -11.95 -7.35 6.90
N LYS A 2 -12.38 -7.67 5.68
CA LYS A 2 -11.47 -8.03 4.58
C LYS A 2 -11.14 -6.81 3.73
N CYS A 3 -9.87 -6.63 3.40
CA CYS A 3 -9.37 -5.57 2.56
C CYS A 3 -8.06 -5.99 1.88
N ILE A 4 -7.73 -5.34 0.77
CA ILE A 4 -6.42 -5.53 0.13
C ILE A 4 -5.30 -4.93 0.99
N ALA A 5 -4.08 -5.44 0.83
CA ALA A 5 -2.91 -5.05 1.61
C ALA A 5 -1.82 -4.41 0.74
N LEU A 6 -1.30 -3.28 1.17
CA LEU A 6 -0.03 -2.73 0.69
C LEU A 6 1.05 -3.01 1.73
N THR A 7 2.09 -3.71 1.31
CA THR A 7 3.20 -4.18 2.16
C THR A 7 4.49 -3.43 1.84
N GLY A 8 5.48 -3.55 2.72
CA GLY A 8 6.80 -2.93 2.56
C GLY A 8 6.76 -1.40 2.51
N ILE A 9 5.76 -0.77 3.14
CA ILE A 9 5.65 0.69 3.16
C ILE A 9 6.61 1.25 4.21
N ALA A 10 7.46 2.20 3.83
CA ALA A 10 8.43 2.80 4.76
C ALA A 10 7.76 3.25 6.08
N PRO A 11 8.31 2.90 7.26
CA PRO A 11 7.71 3.25 8.55
C PRO A 11 7.47 4.75 8.75
N ALA A 12 8.34 5.59 8.19
CA ALA A 12 8.18 7.05 8.19
C ALA A 12 6.90 7.49 7.46
N VAL A 13 6.60 6.86 6.31
CA VAL A 13 5.39 7.14 5.52
C VAL A 13 4.13 6.74 6.30
N ILE A 14 4.12 5.57 6.95
CA ILE A 14 3.00 5.15 7.81
C ILE A 14 2.78 6.15 8.94
N SER A 15 3.86 6.58 9.59
CA SER A 15 3.80 7.58 10.66
C SER A 15 3.23 8.90 10.17
N GLU A 16 3.66 9.39 9.01
CA GLU A 16 3.14 10.61 8.38
C GLU A 16 1.66 10.53 8.05
N ILE A 17 1.17 9.39 7.55
CA ILE A 17 -0.25 9.17 7.24
C ILE A 17 -1.08 9.21 8.52
N LYS A 18 -0.58 8.62 9.62
CA LYS A 18 -1.27 8.63 10.93
C LYS A 18 -1.51 10.05 11.48
N TYR A 19 -0.70 11.04 11.11
CA TYR A 19 -0.93 12.45 11.50
C TYR A 19 -2.15 13.10 10.83
N GLY A 20 -2.91 12.35 10.00
CA GLY A 20 -4.32 12.63 9.71
C GLY A 20 -4.61 13.50 8.50
N LYS A 21 -3.60 14.14 7.88
CA LYS A 21 -3.78 14.81 6.59
C LYS A 21 -3.77 13.77 5.47
N PRO A 22 -4.68 13.86 4.48
CA PRO A 22 -4.58 13.03 3.28
C PRO A 22 -3.20 13.13 2.64
N ARG A 23 -2.62 11.98 2.28
CA ARG A 23 -1.29 11.89 1.66
C ARG A 23 -1.38 11.15 0.33
N THR A 24 -0.62 11.64 -0.64
CA THR A 24 -0.43 10.94 -1.92
C THR A 24 0.88 10.18 -1.87
N LEU A 25 0.80 8.88 -2.15
CA LEU A 25 1.93 7.97 -2.21
C LEU A 25 2.21 7.63 -3.66
N GLU A 26 3.49 7.60 -4.05
CA GLU A 26 3.91 7.01 -5.31
C GLU A 26 4.51 5.63 -5.03
N LEU A 27 3.93 4.61 -5.63
CA LEU A 27 4.31 3.21 -5.47
C LEU A 27 4.91 2.72 -6.78
N GLN A 28 6.06 2.05 -6.66
CA GLN A 28 6.80 1.45 -7.78
C GLN A 28 6.97 -0.07 -7.61
N SER A 29 6.53 -0.62 -6.48
CA SER A 29 6.50 -2.07 -6.25
C SER A 29 5.45 -2.71 -7.17
N ALA A 30 5.88 -3.69 -7.97
CA ALA A 30 5.01 -4.41 -8.90
C ALA A 30 3.81 -5.05 -8.18
N HIS A 31 4.05 -5.68 -7.02
CA HIS A 31 3.00 -6.32 -6.23
C HIS A 31 1.96 -5.33 -5.72
N ASN A 32 2.41 -4.19 -5.19
CA ASN A 32 1.51 -3.14 -4.70
C ASN A 32 0.71 -2.50 -5.86
N ILE A 33 1.32 -2.39 -7.04
CA ILE A 33 0.63 -1.91 -8.25
C ILE A 33 -0.45 -2.91 -8.68
N ILE A 34 -0.13 -4.21 -8.75
CA ILE A 34 -1.09 -5.27 -9.07
C ILE A 34 -2.26 -5.25 -8.09
N THR A 35 -1.95 -5.14 -6.81
CA THR A 35 -2.95 -5.06 -5.73
C THR A 35 -3.88 -3.85 -5.90
N LEU A 36 -3.36 -2.70 -6.34
CA LEU A 36 -4.16 -1.50 -6.60
C LEU A 36 -4.98 -1.55 -7.89
N MET A 37 -4.62 -2.38 -8.88
CA MET A 37 -5.40 -2.46 -10.13
C MET A 37 -6.85 -2.91 -9.90
N GLY A 38 -7.10 -3.70 -8.85
CA GLY A 38 -8.44 -4.12 -8.46
C GLY A 38 -9.18 -3.17 -7.52
N SER A 39 -8.55 -2.07 -7.09
CA SER A 39 -9.12 -1.13 -6.12
C SER A 39 -9.68 0.13 -6.78
N LYS A 40 -10.62 0.77 -6.09
CA LYS A 40 -11.24 2.03 -6.49
C LYS A 40 -11.26 3.04 -5.36
N ALA A 41 -11.50 4.30 -5.71
CA ALA A 41 -11.80 5.33 -4.73
C ALA A 41 -13.02 4.93 -3.88
N GLY A 42 -12.92 5.17 -2.58
CA GLY A 42 -13.92 4.73 -1.60
C GLY A 42 -13.56 3.43 -0.87
N ASP A 43 -12.64 2.63 -1.39
CA ASP A 43 -12.21 1.39 -0.74
C ASP A 43 -11.38 1.66 0.52
N CYS A 44 -11.28 0.64 1.37
CA CYS A 44 -10.34 0.61 2.48
C CYS A 44 -9.20 -0.37 2.18
N ILE A 45 -7.97 0.06 2.48
CA ILE A 45 -6.76 -0.72 2.26
C ILE A 45 -6.03 -0.85 3.60
N PHE A 46 -5.52 -2.04 3.89
CA PHE A 46 -4.54 -2.24 4.94
C PHE A 46 -3.14 -1.85 4.45
N MET A 47 -2.40 -1.07 5.24
CA MET A 47 -1.00 -0.73 4.97
C MET A 47 -0.12 -1.15 6.12
N THR A 48 1.03 -1.76 5.80
CA THR A 48 2.03 -2.14 6.79
C THR A 48 3.45 -1.93 6.25
N SER A 49 4.40 -1.80 7.18
CA SER A 49 5.82 -1.76 6.88
C SER A 49 6.45 -3.14 6.77
N VAL A 50 5.71 -4.18 7.15
CA VAL A 50 6.13 -5.57 6.99
C VAL A 50 6.16 -5.90 5.50
N ASP A 51 7.25 -6.51 5.06
CA ASP A 51 7.39 -6.97 3.68
C ASP A 51 6.42 -8.12 3.38
N LEU A 52 6.11 -8.33 2.10
CA LEU A 52 5.09 -9.32 1.69
C LEU A 52 5.41 -10.74 2.17
N ASP A 53 6.67 -11.13 2.05
CA ASP A 53 7.13 -12.48 2.39
C ASP A 53 7.04 -12.73 3.90
N ASP A 54 7.30 -11.69 4.69
CA ASP A 54 7.29 -11.73 6.16
C ASP A 54 5.90 -11.49 6.78
N LEU A 55 4.91 -11.09 5.97
CA LEU A 55 3.57 -10.79 6.46
C LEU A 55 2.92 -12.03 7.08
N SER A 56 2.46 -11.89 8.33
CA SER A 56 1.93 -12.95 9.17
C SER A 56 0.74 -12.47 10.01
N ALA A 57 -0.04 -13.41 10.55
CA ALA A 57 -1.10 -13.09 11.49
C ALA A 57 -0.50 -12.49 12.78
N GLY A 58 -1.11 -11.41 13.26
CA GLY A 58 -0.61 -10.61 14.39
C GLY A 58 0.14 -9.35 13.96
N ASP A 59 0.54 -9.24 12.69
CA ASP A 59 1.27 -8.05 12.22
C ASP A 59 0.41 -6.81 12.27
N ALA A 60 1.02 -5.74 12.77
CA ALA A 60 0.37 -4.45 12.91
C ALA A 60 0.38 -3.67 11.60
N GLY A 61 -0.62 -2.82 11.43
CA GLY A 61 -0.69 -1.87 10.34
C GLY A 61 -1.77 -0.84 10.56
N ILE A 62 -2.10 -0.13 9.50
CA ILE A 62 -3.15 0.88 9.49
C ILE A 62 -4.19 0.56 8.42
N ILE A 63 -5.42 0.96 8.68
CA ILE A 63 -6.46 1.06 7.66
C ILE A 63 -6.46 2.48 7.14
N VAL A 64 -6.45 2.59 5.83
CA VAL A 64 -6.58 3.85 5.12
C VAL A 64 -7.75 3.80 4.16
N HIS A 65 -8.40 4.95 3.98
CA HIS A 65 -9.43 5.15 2.98
C HIS A 65 -8.82 5.70 1.70
N VAL A 66 -9.17 5.11 0.57
CA VAL A 66 -8.69 5.53 -0.75
C VAL A 66 -9.51 6.72 -1.25
N ILE A 67 -8.85 7.84 -1.48
CA ILE A 67 -9.46 9.04 -2.06
C ILE A 67 -9.35 9.01 -3.58
N SER A 68 -8.19 8.63 -4.12
CA SER A 68 -7.96 8.53 -5.57
C SER A 68 -6.84 7.55 -5.89
N ILE A 69 -6.89 6.94 -7.07
CA ILE A 69 -5.86 6.06 -7.63
C ILE A 69 -5.56 6.52 -9.06
N THR A 70 -4.29 6.57 -9.43
CA THR A 70 -3.84 6.82 -10.80
C THR A 70 -2.65 5.91 -11.09
N ILE A 71 -2.77 5.03 -12.07
CA ILE A 71 -1.70 4.12 -12.49
C ILE A 71 -1.20 4.60 -13.85
N ASN A 72 0.10 4.82 -13.97
CA ASN A 72 0.73 5.36 -15.17
C ASN A 72 1.99 4.58 -15.53
N MET A 73 2.26 4.47 -16.83
CA MET A 73 3.58 4.08 -17.35
C MET A 73 4.43 5.34 -17.54
N LYS A 74 5.64 5.36 -16.98
CA LYS A 74 6.62 6.43 -17.17
C LYS A 74 7.78 5.91 -18.01
N ARG A 75 8.12 6.62 -19.09
CA ARG A 75 9.38 6.43 -19.82
C ARG A 75 10.48 7.19 -19.08
N ILE A 76 11.54 6.49 -18.71
CA ILE A 76 12.71 7.04 -18.02
C ILE A 76 13.91 6.91 -18.95
N VAL A 77 14.64 8.00 -19.13
CA VAL A 77 15.90 8.03 -19.88
C VAL A 77 17.00 8.32 -18.87
N GLU A 78 17.86 7.33 -18.60
CA GLU A 78 19.02 7.47 -17.73
C GLU A 78 20.28 7.65 -18.58
N PHE A 79 20.97 8.78 -18.39
CA PHE A 79 22.25 9.04 -19.02
C PHE A 79 23.37 8.46 -18.17
N VAL A 80 23.87 7.28 -18.55
CA VAL A 80 24.96 6.60 -17.84
C VAL A 80 26.31 7.26 -18.17
N ASN A 81 26.45 7.79 -19.39
CA ASN A 81 27.59 8.55 -19.89
C ASN A 81 27.10 9.45 -21.05
N PRO A 82 27.71 10.61 -21.36
CA PRO A 82 27.37 11.40 -22.56
C PRO A 82 27.30 10.63 -23.89
N LEU A 83 27.92 9.44 -23.99
CA LEU A 83 27.85 8.56 -25.17
C LEU A 83 26.81 7.42 -25.07
N TYR A 84 26.24 7.16 -23.88
CA TYR A 84 25.34 6.02 -23.63
C TYR A 84 24.13 6.47 -22.81
N TYR A 85 22.95 6.36 -23.41
CA TYR A 85 21.67 6.53 -22.72
C TYR A 85 20.91 5.21 -22.70
N GLU A 86 20.28 4.90 -21.58
CA GLU A 86 19.39 3.75 -21.44
C GLU A 86 17.95 4.25 -21.30
N GLU A 87 17.07 3.72 -22.13
CA GLU A 87 15.64 3.97 -22.03
C GLU A 87 14.95 2.79 -21.33
N ARG A 88 14.15 3.08 -20.30
CA ARG A 88 13.36 2.08 -19.59
C ARG A 88 11.94 2.57 -19.36
N GLU A 89 10.98 1.68 -19.47
CA GLU A 89 9.61 1.95 -19.02
C GLU A 89 9.42 1.41 -17.60
N ARG A 90 8.80 2.22 -16.72
CA ARG A 90 8.43 1.82 -15.37
C ARG A 90 6.98 2.17 -15.08
N MET A 91 6.22 1.19 -14.59
CA MET A 91 4.88 1.43 -14.07
C MET A 91 4.96 2.07 -12.68
N SER A 92 4.08 3.03 -12.42
CA SER A 92 3.95 3.70 -11.13
C SER A 92 2.49 3.90 -10.78
N ALA A 93 2.13 3.71 -9.51
CA ALA A 93 0.80 4.02 -9.01
C ALA A 93 0.87 5.21 -8.04
N ARG A 94 0.06 6.23 -8.27
CA ARG A 94 -0.19 7.29 -7.30
C ARG A 94 -1.52 7.03 -6.61
N VAL A 95 -1.49 6.86 -5.30
CA VAL A 95 -2.69 6.65 -4.49
C VAL A 95 -2.77 7.73 -3.42
N GLN A 96 -3.90 8.43 -3.35
CA GLN A 96 -4.20 9.36 -2.27
C GLN A 96 -5.01 8.63 -1.20
N VAL A 97 -4.50 8.66 0.03
CA VAL A 97 -5.08 7.93 1.15
C VAL A 97 -5.32 8.85 2.35
N LYS A 98 -6.29 8.48 3.18
CA LYS A 98 -6.56 9.10 4.48
C LYS A 98 -6.54 8.04 5.58
N TYR A 99 -5.81 8.28 6.66
CA TYR A 99 -5.82 7.41 7.82
C TYR A 99 -7.22 7.24 8.41
N MET A 100 -7.55 6.00 8.78
CA MET A 100 -8.81 5.66 9.44
C MET A 100 -8.56 5.09 10.84
N ASP A 101 -7.80 4.00 10.94
CA ASP A 101 -7.60 3.30 12.20
C ASP A 101 -6.28 2.50 12.20
N SER A 102 -5.80 2.12 13.38
CA SER A 102 -4.72 1.15 13.53
C SER A 102 -5.30 -0.24 13.80
N THR A 103 -4.70 -1.28 13.23
CA THR A 103 -5.26 -2.64 13.29
C THR A 103 -4.15 -3.69 13.25
N ILE A 104 -4.55 -4.94 13.44
CA ILE A 104 -3.69 -6.12 13.34
C ILE A 104 -4.30 -7.12 12.36
N VAL A 105 -3.43 -7.83 11.65
CA VAL A 105 -3.81 -8.92 10.74
C VAL A 105 -4.31 -10.10 11.57
N ARG A 106 -5.48 -10.64 11.21
CA ARG A 106 -6.02 -11.89 11.75
C ARG A 106 -5.64 -13.07 10.87
N GLU A 107 -5.78 -12.90 9.57
CA GLU A 107 -5.62 -13.95 8.57
C GLU A 107 -5.22 -13.33 7.23
N ILE A 108 -4.50 -14.09 6.41
CA ILE A 108 -3.95 -13.66 5.12
C ILE A 108 -4.44 -14.62 4.04
N GLU A 109 -5.00 -14.06 2.98
CA GLU A 109 -5.46 -14.77 1.78
C GLU A 109 -4.71 -14.20 0.56
N GLY A 110 -4.32 -15.06 -0.38
CA GLY A 110 -3.68 -14.63 -1.63
C GLY A 110 -2.26 -14.08 -1.42
N LYS A 111 -1.27 -14.97 -1.32
CA LYS A 111 0.17 -14.63 -1.42
C LYS A 111 0.76 -14.92 -2.81
N ALA A 112 -0.08 -15.26 -3.79
CA ALA A 112 0.41 -15.49 -5.14
C ALA A 112 0.87 -14.16 -5.76
N TRP A 113 1.98 -14.19 -6.49
CA TRP A 113 2.54 -13.00 -7.16
C TRP A 113 1.52 -12.28 -8.06
N SER A 114 0.67 -13.05 -8.75
CA SER A 114 -0.29 -12.53 -9.74
C SER A 114 -1.58 -12.01 -9.12
N GLU A 115 -1.77 -12.13 -7.81
CA GLU A 115 -3.02 -11.83 -7.14
C GLU A 115 -2.82 -10.75 -6.08
N ALA A 116 -3.86 -9.94 -5.89
CA ALA A 116 -3.87 -8.97 -4.81
C ALA A 116 -3.79 -9.68 -3.45
N THR A 117 -2.92 -9.20 -2.56
CA THR A 117 -2.91 -9.71 -1.19
C THR A 117 -4.11 -9.19 -0.44
N VAL A 118 -4.90 -10.11 0.11
CA VAL A 118 -6.09 -9.82 0.90
C VAL A 118 -5.81 -10.19 2.34
N VAL A 119 -6.10 -9.29 3.26
CA VAL A 119 -5.96 -9.54 4.68
C VAL A 119 -7.31 -9.38 5.35
N GLU A 120 -7.55 -10.25 6.32
CA GLU A 120 -8.59 -10.01 7.29
C GLU A 120 -8.01 -9.34 8.52
N VAL A 121 -8.58 -8.19 8.89
CA VAL A 121 -8.11 -7.37 10.01
C VAL A 121 -9.11 -7.34 11.16
N ILE A 122 -8.58 -7.15 12.37
CA ILE A 122 -9.36 -7.00 13.60
C ILE A 122 -9.67 -5.51 13.79
N LYS A 123 -10.93 -5.12 13.64
CA LYS A 123 -11.34 -3.75 14.01
C LYS A 123 -11.09 -3.55 15.50
N GLY A 124 -10.36 -2.51 15.87
CA GLY A 124 -10.22 -2.12 17.26
C GLY A 124 -11.61 -1.79 17.81
N SER A 125 -12.13 -2.61 18.72
CA SER A 125 -13.24 -2.20 19.56
C SER A 125 -12.69 -1.11 20.47
N CYS A 126 -13.07 0.14 20.22
CA CYS A 126 -12.76 1.26 21.10
C CYS A 126 -13.42 1.00 22.45
N TYR A 127 -12.75 0.29 23.36
CA TYR A 127 -13.10 0.32 24.77
C TYR A 127 -12.74 1.70 25.29
N HIS A 128 -13.71 2.62 25.24
CA HIS A 128 -13.68 3.79 26.11
C HIS A 128 -13.81 3.28 27.55
N ALA A 129 -12.68 3.09 28.21
CA ALA A 129 -12.67 2.88 29.64
C ALA A 129 -12.78 4.26 30.32
N GLY A 130 -13.96 4.51 30.91
CA GLY A 130 -14.19 5.39 32.06
C GLY A 130 -13.87 6.87 31.89
#